data_AF-A0A9E5NKK2-F1
#
_entry.id   AF-A0A9E5NKK2-F1
#
_cell.length_a   1.000
_cell.length_b   1.000
_cell.length_c   1.000
_cell.angle_alpha   90.00
_cell.angle_beta   90.00
_cell.angle_gamma   90.00
#
_symmetry.space_group_name_H-M   'P 1'
#
loop_
_entity.id
_entity.type
_entity.pdbx_description
1 polymer ?
#
loop_
_entity_poly.entity_id
_entity_poly.type
_entity_poly.pdbx_seq_one_letter_code
_entity_poly.pdbx_strand_id
1 'polypeptide(L)'
;TLRTIVGYGTMSADAPVIAANLKDVGINVEVETVDLGVWIEDWRNLREPITRNAWGGFMDPDLLYYRHFHTPPEGMDFRRWNNPTADEILDKARSSVDPAERKEYYDEIQRMLAEDPIMIPLYSPDLLNAMQPYVKDYVQHPSGWYYGFKDTWLDQ
;
A
#
# COMPACT_ATOMS: atom_id res chain seq x y z
N THR A 1 16.80 3.40 -11.33
CA THR A 1 16.39 2.02 -11.04
C THR A 1 14.97 2.01 -10.51
N LEU A 2 14.15 1.07 -10.97
CA LEU A 2 12.86 0.72 -10.41
C LEU A 2 13.00 -0.64 -9.71
N ARG A 3 12.87 -0.66 -8.39
CA ARG A 3 13.06 -1.88 -7.60
C ARG A 3 11.74 -2.62 -7.38
N THR A 4 11.83 -3.95 -7.49
CA THR A 4 10.76 -4.91 -7.18
C THR A 4 11.26 -5.98 -6.24
N ILE A 5 10.32 -6.73 -5.65
CA ILE A 5 10.61 -7.76 -4.66
C ILE A 5 10.31 -9.14 -5.27
N VAL A 6 11.21 -10.09 -5.09
CA VAL A 6 11.02 -11.50 -5.49
C VAL A 6 9.73 -12.06 -4.88
N GLY A 7 8.97 -12.84 -5.64
CA GLY A 7 7.78 -13.55 -5.17
C GLY A 7 6.47 -12.76 -5.27
N TYR A 8 6.52 -11.49 -5.67
CA TYR A 8 5.32 -10.68 -5.89
C TYR A 8 4.99 -10.59 -7.39
N GLY A 9 4.08 -11.46 -7.83
CA GLY A 9 3.72 -11.61 -9.25
C GLY A 9 3.25 -10.32 -9.91
N THR A 10 2.43 -9.50 -9.22
CA THR A 10 1.94 -8.22 -9.76
C THR A 10 3.07 -7.21 -9.93
N MET A 11 4.04 -7.16 -9.01
CA MET A 11 5.21 -6.27 -9.15
C MET A 11 6.05 -6.63 -10.37
N SER A 12 6.20 -7.94 -10.63
CA SER A 12 6.97 -8.47 -11.75
C SER A 12 6.31 -8.16 -13.11
N ALA A 13 4.97 -8.19 -13.15
CA ALA A 13 4.21 -7.87 -14.35
C ALA A 13 4.16 -6.36 -14.64
N ASP A 14 4.01 -5.53 -13.61
CA ASP A 14 3.81 -4.08 -13.78
C ASP A 14 5.13 -3.34 -14.07
N ALA A 15 6.25 -3.79 -13.52
CA ALA A 15 7.51 -3.04 -13.58
C ALA A 15 8.04 -2.78 -15.01
N PRO A 16 7.99 -3.74 -15.95
CA PRO A 16 8.33 -3.47 -17.35
C PRO A 16 7.42 -2.43 -18.02
N VAL A 17 6.12 -2.44 -17.67
CA VAL A 17 5.14 -1.47 -18.20
C VAL A 17 5.43 -0.08 -17.66
N ILE A 18 5.70 0.05 -16.36
CA ILE A 18 6.10 1.31 -15.73
C ILE A 18 7.39 1.84 -16.38
N ALA A 19 8.40 0.97 -16.57
CA ALA A 19 9.66 1.36 -17.20
C ALA A 19 9.46 1.85 -18.65
N ALA A 20 8.58 1.19 -19.42
CA ALA A 20 8.23 1.62 -20.77
C ALA A 20 7.53 2.99 -20.79
N ASN A 21 6.52 3.19 -19.93
CA ASN A 21 5.79 4.46 -19.85
C ASN A 21 6.70 5.63 -19.42
N LEU A 22 7.62 5.38 -18.48
CA LEU A 22 8.62 6.38 -18.08
C LEU A 22 9.59 6.71 -19.21
N LYS A 23 9.98 5.71 -20.00
CA LYS A 23 10.85 5.91 -21.17
C LYS A 23 10.19 6.78 -22.23
N ASP A 24 8.88 6.66 -22.45
CA ASP A 24 8.13 7.48 -23.42
C ASP A 24 8.17 8.98 -23.08
N VAL A 25 8.36 9.33 -21.79
CA VAL A 25 8.55 10.70 -21.32
C VAL A 25 10.02 11.05 -21.03
N GLY A 26 10.96 10.23 -21.49
CA GLY A 26 12.40 10.48 -21.39
C GLY A 26 13.07 10.07 -20.07
N ILE A 27 12.37 9.35 -19.20
CA ILE A 27 12.90 8.86 -17.92
C ILE A 27 13.35 7.41 -18.09
N ASN A 28 14.67 7.19 -18.13
CA ASN A 28 15.23 5.84 -18.25
C ASN A 28 15.37 5.19 -16.87
N VAL A 29 14.68 4.07 -16.66
CA VAL A 29 14.81 3.25 -15.45
C VAL A 29 15.14 1.81 -15.80
N GLU A 30 16.08 1.22 -15.07
CA GLU A 30 16.34 -0.22 -15.09
C GLU A 30 15.53 -0.91 -14.00
N VAL A 31 14.86 -2.01 -14.35
CA VAL A 31 14.13 -2.83 -13.38
C VAL A 31 15.13 -3.73 -12.66
N GLU A 32 15.17 -3.62 -11.33
CA GLU A 32 15.99 -4.46 -10.45
C GLU A 32 15.07 -5.23 -9.52
N THR A 33 15.24 -6.56 -9.44
CA THR A 33 14.47 -7.39 -8.52
C THR A 33 15.38 -7.92 -7.43
N VAL A 34 15.01 -7.67 -6.17
CA VAL A 34 15.80 -8.08 -5.00
C VAL A 34 15.00 -8.99 -4.06
N ASP A 35 15.71 -9.71 -3.19
CA ASP A 35 15.08 -10.43 -2.09
C ASP A 35 14.41 -9.47 -1.08
N LEU A 36 13.34 -9.93 -0.42
CA LEU A 36 12.62 -9.12 0.56
C LEU A 36 13.51 -8.61 1.70
N GLY A 37 14.48 -9.41 2.16
CA GLY A 37 15.41 -9.00 3.21
C GLY A 37 16.28 -7.82 2.80
N VAL A 38 16.79 -7.85 1.56
CA VAL A 38 17.57 -6.75 0.97
C VAL A 38 16.71 -5.50 0.83
N TRP A 39 15.48 -5.65 0.32
CA TRP A 39 14.53 -4.54 0.20
C TRP A 39 14.24 -3.90 1.56
N ILE A 40 13.96 -4.70 2.60
CA ILE A 40 13.70 -4.19 3.96
C ILE A 40 14.91 -3.46 4.53
N GLU A 41 16.12 -4.00 4.32
CA GLU A 41 17.35 -3.37 4.79
C GLU A 41 17.57 -2.00 4.12
N ASP A 42 17.44 -1.93 2.79
CA ASP A 42 17.59 -0.69 2.04
C ASP A 42 16.51 0.31 2.38
N TRP A 43 15.28 -0.16 2.59
CA TRP A 43 14.17 0.67 3.02
C TRP A 43 14.41 1.29 4.40
N ARG A 44 14.84 0.48 5.38
CA ARG A 44 15.18 0.94 6.75
C ARG A 44 16.36 1.91 6.80
N ASN A 45 17.37 1.66 5.97
CA ASN A 45 18.59 2.47 5.89
C ASN A 45 18.46 3.66 4.92
N LEU A 46 17.24 3.91 4.43
CA LEU A 46 16.93 5.01 3.53
C LEU A 46 17.66 4.99 2.17
N ARG A 47 18.11 3.81 1.73
CA ARG A 47 18.88 3.57 0.48
C ARG A 47 18.02 3.11 -0.70
N GLU A 48 16.76 2.83 -0.48
CA GLU A 48 15.85 2.32 -1.51
C GLU A 48 15.67 3.33 -2.66
N PRO A 49 15.83 2.92 -3.94
CA PRO A 49 15.48 3.74 -5.09
C PRO A 49 13.96 3.84 -5.25
N ILE A 50 13.47 4.24 -6.43
CA ILE A 50 12.03 4.14 -6.74
C ILE A 50 11.64 2.67 -6.61
N THR A 51 10.65 2.37 -5.78
CA THR A 51 10.11 1.03 -5.59
C THR A 51 8.62 1.03 -5.92
N ARG A 52 8.18 0.01 -6.63
CA ARG A 52 6.76 -0.32 -6.65
C ARG A 52 6.44 -0.99 -5.32
N ASN A 53 5.29 -0.73 -4.71
CA ASN A 53 4.83 -1.44 -3.52
C ASN A 53 3.30 -1.46 -3.50
N ALA A 54 2.71 -2.32 -2.69
CA ALA A 54 1.28 -2.41 -2.47
C ALA A 54 1.01 -2.59 -0.97
N TRP A 55 -0.12 -2.09 -0.50
CA TRP A 55 -0.64 -2.35 0.84
C TRP A 55 -2.02 -3.00 0.72
N GLY A 56 -2.42 -3.73 1.77
CA GLY A 56 -3.74 -4.33 1.85
C GLY A 56 -4.84 -3.30 2.05
N GLY A 57 -6.08 -3.69 1.78
CA GLY A 57 -7.25 -2.88 2.14
C GLY A 57 -7.45 -2.89 3.66
N PHE A 58 -7.72 -1.73 4.24
CA PHE A 58 -8.03 -1.57 5.67
C PHE A 58 -9.47 -1.11 5.85
N MET A 59 -10.16 -1.63 6.87
CA MET A 59 -11.53 -1.22 7.18
C MET A 59 -11.60 0.20 7.74
N ASP A 60 -10.54 0.64 8.41
CA ASP A 60 -10.42 1.97 8.97
C ASP A 60 -9.26 2.72 8.28
N PRO A 61 -9.49 3.94 7.76
CA PRO A 61 -8.46 4.73 7.10
C PRO A 61 -7.27 5.07 8.01
N ASP A 62 -7.44 5.13 9.34
CA ASP A 62 -6.35 5.38 10.29
C ASP A 62 -5.22 4.35 10.15
N LEU A 63 -5.60 3.07 10.02
CA LEU A 63 -4.65 1.95 9.92
C LEU A 63 -3.73 2.06 8.71
N LEU A 64 -4.23 2.71 7.65
CA LEU A 64 -3.43 3.04 6.48
C LEU A 64 -2.68 4.35 6.72
N TYR A 65 -3.41 5.46 6.81
CA TYR A 65 -2.82 6.78 6.63
C TYR A 65 -1.87 7.15 7.77
N TYR A 66 -2.24 6.87 9.02
CA TYR A 66 -1.42 7.28 10.15
C TYR A 66 -0.06 6.58 10.13
N ARG A 67 -0.04 5.25 9.99
CA ARG A 67 1.21 4.49 9.94
C ARG A 67 2.09 4.88 8.75
N HIS A 68 1.48 5.14 7.59
CA HIS A 68 2.22 5.30 6.34
C HIS A 68 2.74 6.73 6.11
N PHE A 69 2.07 7.74 6.67
CA PHE A 69 2.34 9.15 6.35
C PHE A 69 2.61 10.04 7.57
N HIS A 70 2.29 9.60 8.79
CA HIS A 70 2.68 10.36 9.97
C HIS A 70 4.18 10.20 10.23
N THR A 71 4.83 11.30 10.59
CA THR A 71 6.26 11.36 10.92
C THR A 71 6.60 10.40 12.09
N PRO A 72 7.79 9.76 12.09
CA PRO A 72 8.25 8.98 13.24
C PRO A 72 8.46 9.84 14.51
N PRO A 73 8.27 9.30 15.72
CA PRO A 73 8.03 7.88 16.03
C PRO A 73 6.57 7.41 16.01
N GLU A 74 5.60 8.31 15.87
CA GLU A 74 4.17 7.97 15.95
C GLU A 74 3.70 7.16 14.73
N GLY A 75 4.18 7.55 13.55
CA GLY A 75 4.06 6.79 12.31
C GLY A 75 5.41 6.28 11.83
N MET A 76 5.44 5.82 10.59
CA MET A 76 6.68 5.35 9.95
C MET A 76 7.09 6.20 8.75
N ASP A 77 6.24 7.13 8.31
CA ASP A 77 6.41 7.96 7.12
C ASP A 77 7.18 7.26 5.99
N PHE A 78 6.56 6.23 5.41
CA PHE A 78 7.26 5.32 4.51
C PHE A 78 7.73 5.98 3.21
N ARG A 79 7.24 7.18 2.90
CA ARG A 79 7.60 7.99 1.73
C ARG A 79 8.46 9.20 2.07
N ARG A 80 8.76 9.41 3.35
CA ARG A 80 9.58 10.54 3.83
C ARG A 80 8.92 11.88 3.46
N TRP A 81 7.60 11.96 3.60
CA TRP A 81 6.86 13.18 3.36
C TRP A 81 7.24 14.28 4.34
N ASN A 82 7.44 13.91 5.62
CA ASN A 82 7.79 14.78 6.72
C ASN A 82 6.98 16.10 6.70
N ASN A 83 5.66 15.97 6.82
CA ASN A 83 4.72 17.07 6.65
C ASN A 83 3.96 17.36 7.96
N PRO A 84 4.34 18.41 8.73
CA PRO A 84 3.71 18.71 10.01
C PRO A 84 2.20 19.00 9.91
N THR A 85 1.74 19.55 8.79
CA THR A 85 0.30 19.79 8.56
C THR A 85 -0.44 18.47 8.40
N ALA A 86 0.16 17.50 7.70
CA ALA A 86 -0.42 16.16 7.59
C ALA A 86 -0.45 15.47 8.96
N ASP A 87 0.62 15.57 9.75
CA ASP A 87 0.69 15.03 11.12
C ASP A 87 -0.47 15.56 11.99
N GLU A 88 -0.67 16.88 12.02
CA GLU A 88 -1.77 17.52 12.78
C GLU A 88 -3.16 17.03 12.35
N ILE A 89 -3.38 16.86 11.05
CA ILE A 89 -4.67 16.39 10.52
C ILE A 89 -4.87 14.91 10.87
N LEU A 90 -3.83 14.09 10.77
CA LEU A 90 -3.88 12.66 11.11
C LEU A 90 -4.16 12.44 12.61
N ASP A 91 -3.58 13.25 13.49
CA ASP A 91 -3.86 13.22 14.93
C ASP A 91 -5.32 13.60 15.25
N LYS A 92 -5.87 14.60 14.56
CA LYS A 92 -7.30 14.96 14.67
C LYS A 92 -8.20 13.86 14.15
N ALA A 93 -7.87 13.26 13.00
CA ALA A 93 -8.64 12.17 12.40
C ALA A 93 -8.69 10.92 13.29
N ARG A 94 -7.58 10.63 13.99
CA ARG A 94 -7.47 9.51 14.94
C ARG A 94 -8.23 9.74 16.24
N SER A 95 -8.23 10.97 16.75
CA SER A 95 -8.84 11.32 18.04
C SER A 95 -10.34 11.65 17.94
N SER A 96 -10.85 12.01 16.76
CA SER A 96 -12.29 12.24 16.56
C SER A 96 -13.09 10.94 16.60
N VAL A 97 -14.26 11.00 17.23
CA VAL A 97 -15.25 9.91 17.30
C VAL A 97 -16.43 10.13 16.35
N ASP A 98 -16.51 11.29 15.69
CA ASP A 98 -17.54 11.59 14.69
C ASP A 98 -17.09 11.11 13.30
N PRO A 99 -17.78 10.13 12.68
CA PRO A 99 -17.44 9.66 11.35
C PRO A 99 -17.42 10.76 10.27
N ALA A 100 -18.25 11.80 10.39
CA ALA A 100 -18.30 12.89 9.44
C ALA A 100 -17.03 13.76 9.52
N GLU A 101 -16.62 14.14 10.73
CA GLU A 101 -15.36 14.87 10.93
C GLU A 101 -14.15 14.06 10.48
N ARG A 102 -14.09 12.77 10.84
CA ARG A 102 -13.03 11.87 10.39
C ARG A 102 -12.92 11.84 8.88
N LYS A 103 -14.05 11.78 8.18
CA LYS A 103 -14.10 11.81 6.72
C LYS A 103 -13.48 13.09 6.17
N GLU A 104 -13.84 14.25 6.70
CA GLU A 104 -13.29 15.53 6.24
C GLU A 104 -11.76 15.59 6.41
N TYR A 105 -11.23 15.10 7.53
CA TYR A 105 -9.77 15.03 7.73
C TYR A 105 -9.07 14.09 6.73
N TYR A 106 -9.63 12.91 6.47
CA TYR A 106 -9.02 11.99 5.49
C TYR A 106 -9.20 12.45 4.03
N ASP A 107 -10.26 13.18 3.71
CA ASP A 107 -10.42 13.83 2.41
C ASP A 107 -9.31 14.87 2.19
N GLU A 108 -8.96 15.64 3.24
CA GLU A 108 -7.88 16.63 3.17
C GLU A 108 -6.50 15.96 3.00
N ILE A 109 -6.21 14.89 3.76
CA ILE A 109 -4.97 14.11 3.57
C ILE A 109 -4.86 13.57 2.14
N GLN A 110 -5.95 13.05 1.59
CA GLN A 110 -5.98 12.56 0.21
C GLN A 110 -5.74 13.68 -0.81
N ARG A 111 -6.29 14.87 -0.56
CA ARG A 111 -6.06 16.05 -1.41
C ARG A 111 -4.61 16.50 -1.36
N MET A 112 -4.03 16.60 -0.16
CA MET A 112 -2.62 16.95 0.02
C MET A 112 -1.70 15.97 -0.74
N LEU A 113 -1.96 14.66 -0.66
CA LEU A 113 -1.20 13.64 -1.40
C LEU A 113 -1.38 13.73 -2.92
N ALA A 114 -2.51 14.25 -3.40
CA ALA A 114 -2.76 14.45 -4.82
C ALA A 114 -2.09 15.72 -5.38
N GLU A 115 -2.00 16.78 -4.55
CA GLU A 115 -1.40 18.07 -4.93
C GLU A 115 0.13 18.06 -4.77
N ASP A 116 0.65 17.33 -3.80
CA ASP A 116 2.09 17.11 -3.55
C ASP A 116 2.42 15.61 -3.59
N PRO A 117 2.57 15.03 -4.80
CA PRO A 117 2.64 13.58 -4.95
C PRO A 117 3.99 13.01 -4.53
N ILE A 118 4.04 12.50 -3.31
CA ILE A 118 5.16 11.67 -2.80
C ILE A 118 5.09 10.21 -3.28
N MET A 119 3.98 9.83 -3.93
CA MET A 119 3.77 8.52 -4.53
C MET A 119 2.77 8.63 -5.69
N ILE A 120 2.78 7.63 -6.56
CA ILE A 120 1.80 7.49 -7.65
C ILE A 120 0.89 6.30 -7.34
N PRO A 121 -0.39 6.51 -6.96
CA PRO A 121 -1.36 5.43 -6.88
C PRO A 121 -1.56 4.81 -8.27
N LEU A 122 -1.41 3.48 -8.36
CA LEU A 122 -1.56 2.78 -9.63
C LEU A 122 -2.97 2.22 -9.83
N TYR A 123 -3.42 1.36 -8.91
CA TYR A 123 -4.75 0.72 -8.96
C TYR A 123 -5.11 0.07 -7.62
N SER A 124 -6.40 -0.24 -7.45
CA SER A 124 -6.92 -1.14 -6.40
C SER A 124 -7.46 -2.40 -7.10
N PRO A 125 -6.80 -3.57 -6.96
CA PRO A 125 -7.21 -4.77 -7.66
C PRO A 125 -8.42 -5.44 -7.01
N ASP A 126 -9.20 -6.16 -7.81
CA ASP A 126 -10.24 -7.06 -7.31
C ASP A 126 -9.64 -8.28 -6.60
N LEU A 127 -10.25 -8.69 -5.49
CA LEU A 127 -9.89 -9.92 -4.78
C LEU A 127 -10.64 -11.11 -5.40
N LEU A 128 -10.03 -11.71 -6.42
CA LEU A 128 -10.60 -12.88 -7.10
C LEU A 128 -10.18 -14.17 -6.41
N ASN A 129 -11.16 -15.00 -6.06
CA ASN A 129 -10.95 -16.30 -5.43
C ASN A 129 -11.50 -17.41 -6.32
N ALA A 130 -10.64 -18.37 -6.67
CA ALA A 130 -11.01 -19.58 -7.38
C ALA A 130 -10.90 -20.77 -6.43
N MET A 131 -11.98 -21.56 -6.33
CA MET A 131 -12.07 -22.65 -5.38
C MET A 131 -12.59 -23.90 -6.05
N GLN A 132 -12.14 -25.06 -5.56
CA GLN A 132 -12.70 -26.33 -5.97
C GLN A 132 -14.12 -26.51 -5.40
N PRO A 133 -15.02 -27.24 -6.09
CA PRO A 133 -16.39 -27.43 -5.62
C PRO A 133 -16.52 -28.08 -4.23
N TYR A 134 -15.50 -28.83 -3.80
CA TYR A 134 -15.44 -29.48 -2.49
C TYR A 134 -14.99 -28.54 -1.35
N VAL A 135 -14.55 -27.31 -1.64
CA VAL A 135 -14.24 -26.31 -0.62
C VAL A 135 -15.53 -25.60 -0.23
N LYS A 136 -15.89 -25.67 1.06
CA LYS A 136 -17.14 -25.12 1.59
C LYS A 136 -16.86 -24.01 2.59
N ASP A 137 -17.78 -23.06 2.65
CA ASP A 137 -17.84 -21.96 3.63
C ASP A 137 -16.63 -21.01 3.67
N TYR A 138 -15.73 -21.09 2.68
CA TYR A 138 -14.71 -20.07 2.49
C TYR A 138 -15.35 -18.75 2.04
N VAL A 139 -15.09 -17.69 2.79
CA VAL A 139 -15.44 -16.31 2.43
C VAL A 139 -14.18 -15.45 2.50
N GLN A 140 -13.85 -14.81 1.38
CA GLN A 140 -12.74 -13.85 1.34
C GLN A 140 -13.06 -12.67 2.27
N HIS A 141 -12.16 -12.41 3.22
CA HIS A 141 -12.30 -11.24 4.07
C HIS A 141 -12.02 -9.95 3.25
N PRO A 142 -12.79 -8.86 3.42
CA PRO A 142 -12.62 -7.61 2.66
C PRO A 142 -11.23 -6.99 2.74
N SER A 143 -10.48 -7.26 3.81
CA SER A 143 -9.10 -6.79 3.95
C SER A 143 -8.07 -7.56 3.09
N GLY A 144 -8.50 -8.61 2.37
CA GLY A 144 -7.61 -9.49 1.59
C GLY A 144 -6.94 -10.59 2.41
N TRP A 145 -7.13 -10.61 3.73
CA TRP A 145 -6.54 -11.62 4.62
C TRP A 145 -7.32 -12.92 4.60
N TYR A 146 -6.63 -14.03 4.86
CA TYR A 146 -7.18 -15.38 4.81
C TYR A 146 -8.00 -15.79 6.05
N TYR A 147 -8.71 -14.85 6.68
CA TYR A 147 -9.58 -15.16 7.84
C TYR A 147 -10.71 -16.13 7.50
N GLY A 148 -11.11 -16.19 6.22
CA GLY A 148 -12.11 -17.15 5.73
C GLY A 148 -11.78 -18.62 5.97
N PHE A 149 -10.49 -18.98 6.15
CA PHE A 149 -10.11 -20.36 6.45
C PHE A 149 -10.58 -20.85 7.82
N LYS A 150 -10.95 -19.94 8.73
CA LYS A 150 -11.45 -20.32 10.05
C LYS A 150 -12.67 -21.24 9.98
N ASP A 151 -13.57 -20.95 9.05
CA ASP A 151 -14.85 -21.65 8.91
C ASP A 151 -14.86 -22.58 7.67
N THR A 152 -13.74 -22.64 6.94
CA THR A 152 -13.62 -23.45 5.73
C THR A 152 -13.47 -24.94 6.06
N TRP A 153 -14.17 -25.79 5.32
CA TRP A 153 -13.99 -27.24 5.38
C TRP A 153 -14.01 -27.87 3.98
N LEU A 154 -13.57 -29.13 3.92
CA LEU A 154 -13.50 -29.92 2.68
C LEU A 154 -14.56 -31.02 2.71
N ASP A 155 -15.41 -31.05 1.70
CA ASP A 155 -16.41 -32.09 1.45
C ASP A 155 -15.72 -33.28 0.75
N GLN A 156 -15.07 -34.14 1.54
CA GLN A 156 -14.36 -35.36 1.11
C GLN A 156 -14.93 -36.61 1.76
#